data_AF-A0A7C7TIX9-F1
#
_entry.id   AF-A0A7C7TIX9-F1
#
_cell.length_a   1.000
_cell.length_b   1.000
_cell.length_c   1.000
_cell.angle_alpha   90.00
_cell.angle_beta   90.00
_cell.angle_gamma   90.00
#
_symmetry.space_group_name_H-M   'P 1'
#
loop_
_entity.id
_entity.type
_entity.pdbx_description
1 polymer ?
#
loop_
_entity_poly.entity_id
_entity_poly.type
_entity_poly.pdbx_seq_one_letter_code
_entity_poly.pdbx_strand_id
1 'polypeptide(L)' 'MTKILDDFRLQLRGREYVPILVGGMGVDISTAALAWKTCRLGGIGHISDAMAPTV' A
#
# COMPACT_ATOMS: atom_id res chain seq x y z
N MET A 1 4.73 -15.63 -23.74
CA MET A 1 5.17 -15.69 -22.33
C MET A 1 4.28 -14.76 -21.53
N THR A 2 3.44 -15.27 -20.64
CA THR A 2 2.56 -14.43 -19.81
C THR A 2 3.38 -13.85 -18.67
N LYS A 3 3.32 -12.53 -18.49
CA LYS A 3 3.96 -11.87 -17.35
C LYS A 3 3.01 -11.87 -16.15
N ILE A 4 3.55 -12.03 -14.95
CA ILE A 4 2.81 -12.00 -13.69
C ILE A 4 3.33 -10.88 -12.79
N LEU A 5 2.57 -10.55 -11.75
CA LEU A 5 2.85 -9.41 -10.88
C LEU A 5 4.24 -9.48 -10.22
N ASP A 6 4.67 -10.67 -9.82
CA ASP A 6 5.97 -10.89 -9.19
C ASP A 6 7.15 -10.73 -10.14
N ASP A 7 6.94 -10.65 -11.46
CA ASP A 7 8.00 -10.32 -12.41
C ASP A 7 8.43 -8.84 -12.32
N PHE A 8 7.69 -8.02 -11.55
CA PHE A 8 7.84 -6.56 -11.49
C PHE A 8 8.09 -6.04 -10.07
N ARG A 9 8.87 -6.78 -9.26
CA ARG A 9 9.20 -6.40 -7.88
C ARG A 9 9.74 -4.96 -7.80
N LEU A 10 9.18 -4.18 -6.88
CA LEU A 10 9.60 -2.80 -6.62
C LEU A 10 10.73 -2.79 -5.59
N GLN A 11 11.86 -2.16 -5.92
CA GLN A 11 12.97 -1.94 -4.99
C GLN A 11 12.94 -0.50 -4.48
N LEU A 12 12.77 -0.32 -3.18
CA LEU A 12 12.73 1.00 -2.54
C LEU A 12 13.59 0.99 -1.28
N ARG A 13 14.65 1.82 -1.26
CA ARG A 13 15.61 1.95 -0.13
C ARG A 13 16.16 0.60 0.37
N GLY A 14 16.50 -0.30 -0.55
CA GLY A 14 17.07 -1.62 -0.23
C GLY A 14 16.06 -2.64 0.28
N ARG A 15 14.76 -2.38 0.14
CA ARG A 15 13.68 -3.32 0.43
C ARG A 15 12.91 -3.64 -0.84
N GLU A 16 12.44 -4.87 -0.94
CA GLU A 16 11.66 -5.36 -2.06
C GLU A 16 10.17 -5.48 -1.72
N TYR A 17 9.31 -5.06 -2.65
CA TYR A 17 7.86 -5.05 -2.51
C TYR A 17 7.17 -5.67 -3.72
N VAL A 18 5.99 -6.25 -3.49
CA VAL A 18 5.00 -6.44 -4.55
C VAL A 18 4.63 -5.05 -5.06
N PRO A 19 4.52 -4.80 -6.38
CA PRO A 19 4.19 -3.48 -6.94
C PRO A 19 2.69 -3.14 -6.78
N ILE A 20 2.15 -3.31 -5.57
CA ILE A 20 0.80 -2.93 -5.16
C ILE A 20 0.92 -1.90 -4.05
N LEU A 21 0.36 -0.71 -4.31
CA LEU A 21 0.33 0.40 -3.37
C LEU A 21 -1.13 0.77 -3.08
N VAL A 22 -1.50 0.87 -1.81
CA VAL A 22 -2.76 1.51 -1.39
C VAL A 22 -2.47 2.99 -1.23
N GLY A 23 -3.07 3.83 -2.08
CA GLY A 23 -2.95 5.28 -2.02
C GLY A 23 -3.68 5.89 -0.82
N GLY A 24 -3.43 7.16 -0.52
CA GLY A 24 -4.23 7.94 0.44
C GLY A 24 -5.50 8.45 -0.22
N MET A 25 -6.63 7.80 0.05
CA MET A 25 -7.96 8.23 -0.38
C MET A 25 -8.67 8.87 0.81
N GLY A 26 -9.82 9.51 0.58
CA GLY A 26 -10.59 10.20 1.63
C GLY A 26 -11.05 9.30 2.80
N VAL A 27 -11.84 9.89 3.70
CA VAL A 27 -12.37 9.23 4.91
C VAL A 27 -12.93 7.84 4.57
N ASP A 28 -12.58 6.84 5.37
CA ASP A 28 -13.01 5.43 5.28
C ASP A 28 -12.53 4.60 4.09
N ILE A 29 -11.68 5.12 3.19
CA ILE A 29 -11.16 4.35 2.06
C ILE A 29 -9.76 3.79 2.33
N SER A 30 -8.84 4.60 2.86
CA SER A 30 -7.47 4.18 3.18
C SER A 30 -7.27 4.02 4.69
N THR A 31 -8.07 3.12 5.26
CA THR A 31 -8.06 2.82 6.69
C THR A 31 -6.77 2.14 7.14
N ALA A 32 -6.47 2.23 8.45
CA ALA A 32 -5.33 1.51 9.04
C ALA A 32 -5.42 -0.01 8.82
N ALA A 33 -6.63 -0.58 8.84
CA ALA A 33 -6.86 -2.01 8.62
C ALA A 33 -6.49 -2.42 7.19
N LEU A 34 -6.87 -1.62 6.19
CA LEU A 34 -6.53 -1.89 4.78
C LEU A 34 -5.02 -1.76 4.56
N ALA A 35 -4.40 -0.67 5.04
CA ALA A 35 -2.96 -0.47 4.95
C ALA A 35 -2.19 -1.63 5.59
N TRP A 36 -2.63 -2.11 6.75
CA TRP A 36 -2.02 -3.25 7.44
C TRP A 36 -2.11 -4.55 6.63
N LYS A 37 -3.28 -4.83 6.04
CA LYS A 37 -3.46 -6.02 5.19
C LYS A 37 -2.56 -5.97 3.95
N THR A 38 -2.42 -4.81 3.30
CA THR A 38 -1.52 -4.65 2.15
C THR A 38 -0.07 -4.91 2.53
N CYS A 39 0.41 -4.36 3.65
CA CYS A 39 1.78 -4.59 4.13
C CYS A 39 2.04 -6.08 4.43
N ARG A 40 1.06 -6.82 5.00
CA ARG A 40 1.18 -8.26 5.24
C ARG A 40 1.30 -9.11 3.98
N LEU A 41 0.82 -8.60 2.84
CA LEU A 41 0.94 -9.24 1.53
C LEU A 41 2.20 -8.79 0.76
N GLY A 42 3.06 -7.98 1.37
CA GLY A 42 4.31 -7.51 0.77
C GLY A 42 4.16 -6.25 -0.10
N GLY A 43 2.97 -5.63 -0.14
CA GLY A 43 2.77 -4.32 -0.76
C GLY A 43 3.08 -3.16 0.18
N ILE A 44 2.70 -1.95 -0.23
CA ILE A 44 2.86 -0.73 0.57
C ILE A 44 1.47 -0.15 0.90
N GLY A 45 1.18 0.02 2.19
CA GLY A 45 -0.07 0.63 2.65
C GLY A 45 0.14 2.08 3.11
N HIS A 46 -0.63 3.03 2.56
CA HIS A 46 -0.71 4.41 3.05
C HIS A 46 -1.95 4.59 3.92
N ILE A 47 -1.78 5.21 5.09
CA ILE A 47 -2.90 5.61 5.98
C ILE A 47 -3.24 7.05 5.66
N SER A 48 -4.50 7.32 5.35
CA SER A 48 -4.94 8.67 4.98
C SER A 48 -4.88 9.65 6.16
N ASP A 49 -4.46 10.87 5.89
CA ASP A 49 -4.53 12.01 6.81
C ASP A 49 -5.98 12.43 7.09
N ALA A 50 -6.92 12.12 6.19
CA ALA A 50 -8.35 12.29 6.42
C ALA A 50 -8.89 11.41 7.57
N MET A 51 -8.10 10.44 8.06
CA MET A 51 -8.40 9.69 9.28
C MET A 51 -8.01 10.45 10.55
N ALA A 52 -7.27 11.55 10.46
CA ALA A 52 -6.92 12.39 11.59
C ALA A 52 -8.11 13.32 11.95
N PRO A 53 -8.29 13.67 13.23
CA PRO A 53 -9.26 14.68 13.63
C PRO A 53 -8.92 16.02 12.93
N THR A 54 -9.90 16.61 12.24
CA THR A 54 -9.74 17.95 11.67
C THR A 54 -9.67 19.00 12.79
N VAL A 55 -8.73 19.94 12.68
CA VAL A 55 -8.60 21.11 13.59
C VAL A 55 -9.66 22.16 13.33
#